data_AF-A0AA35MH62-F1
#
_entry.id   AF-A0AA35MH62-F1
#
_cell.length_a   1.000
_cell.length_b   1.000
_cell.length_c   1.000
_cell.angle_alpha   90.00
_cell.angle_beta   90.00
_cell.angle_gamma   90.00
#
_symmetry.space_group_name_H-M   'P 1'
#
loop_
_entity.id
_entity.type
_entity.pdbx_description
1 polymer ?
#
loop_
_entity_poly.entity_id
_entity_poly.type
_entity_poly.pdbx_seq_one_letter_code
_entity_poly.pdbx_strand_id
1 'polypeptide(L)'
;MKLATLLAFTVTTAVVAAPAGEEGLVTRQNDVTDQILFSITLPAFTTRRNAKNPPTLDWSSDNCSWSPDNPLGFPFEPACNRHDFGYRNYKKQTRFTTANKLKIDNNFKKDLYYQCRNQSLKSVCEALANVYYEVVRRVGKQASSSLVNAKLDDDSSAYDAAVAKYEEELKKARERGDLPAE
;
A
#
# COMPACT_ATOMS: atom_id res chain seq x y z
N MET A 1 -11.84 -73.49 -39.77
CA MET A 1 -11.58 -72.80 -38.49
C MET A 1 -10.13 -72.28 -38.48
N LYS A 2 -9.92 -70.97 -38.59
CA LYS A 2 -8.74 -70.27 -38.04
C LYS A 2 -9.20 -68.87 -37.65
N LEU A 3 -9.31 -68.61 -36.34
CA LEU A 3 -9.64 -67.32 -35.75
C LEU A 3 -8.49 -66.34 -36.01
N ALA A 4 -8.78 -65.17 -36.54
CA ALA A 4 -7.85 -64.04 -36.58
C ALA A 4 -8.10 -63.16 -35.34
N THR A 5 -7.13 -63.15 -34.43
CA THR A 5 -7.17 -62.39 -33.18
C THR A 5 -6.93 -60.91 -33.47
N LEU A 6 -7.93 -60.05 -33.25
CA LEU A 6 -7.75 -58.60 -33.24
C LEU A 6 -7.06 -58.18 -31.94
N LEU A 7 -5.86 -57.61 -32.04
CA LEU A 7 -5.21 -56.89 -30.94
C LEU A 7 -5.77 -55.45 -30.90
N ALA A 8 -6.57 -55.14 -29.90
CA ALA A 8 -6.98 -53.77 -29.60
C ALA A 8 -5.87 -53.08 -28.79
N PHE A 9 -5.14 -52.14 -29.41
CA PHE A 9 -4.23 -51.25 -28.69
C PHE A 9 -5.04 -50.12 -28.04
N THR A 10 -5.28 -50.22 -26.73
CA THR A 10 -5.77 -49.09 -25.94
C THR A 10 -4.60 -48.15 -25.66
N VAL A 11 -4.55 -47.02 -26.37
CA VAL A 11 -3.62 -45.93 -26.06
C VAL A 11 -4.13 -45.22 -24.81
N THR A 12 -3.54 -45.50 -23.65
CA THR A 12 -3.76 -44.73 -22.43
C THR A 12 -2.97 -43.44 -22.51
N THR A 13 -3.65 -42.31 -22.74
CA THR A 13 -3.06 -40.98 -22.59
C THR A 13 -2.80 -40.72 -21.10
N ALA A 14 -1.53 -40.75 -20.70
CA ALA A 14 -1.12 -40.27 -19.38
C ALA A 14 -1.26 -38.74 -19.34
N VAL A 15 -2.26 -38.24 -18.62
CA VAL A 15 -2.38 -36.80 -18.31
C VAL A 15 -1.34 -36.50 -17.24
N VAL A 16 -0.23 -35.88 -17.64
CA VAL A 16 0.76 -35.35 -16.69
C VAL A 16 0.14 -34.13 -16.01
N ALA A 17 -0.38 -34.31 -14.80
CA ALA A 17 -0.73 -33.20 -13.94
C ALA A 17 0.56 -32.53 -13.46
N ALA A 18 0.87 -31.33 -13.96
CA ALA A 18 1.94 -30.51 -13.40
C ALA A 18 1.67 -30.30 -11.91
N PRO A 19 2.70 -30.29 -11.04
CA PRO A 19 2.46 -29.97 -9.64
C PRO A 19 1.98 -28.53 -9.61
N ALA A 20 0.70 -28.32 -9.28
CA ALA A 20 0.24 -27.06 -8.71
C ALA A 20 0.84 -26.95 -7.29
N GLY A 21 2.18 -26.99 -7.21
CA GLY A 21 2.95 -26.92 -5.99
C GLY A 21 2.97 -25.50 -5.44
N GLU A 22 3.65 -25.34 -4.31
CA GLU A 22 3.71 -24.11 -3.50
C GLU A 22 3.89 -22.81 -4.33
N GLU A 23 4.62 -22.84 -5.45
CA GLU A 23 4.77 -21.70 -6.37
C GLU A 23 3.45 -21.16 -6.93
N GLY A 24 2.50 -22.05 -7.26
CA GLY A 24 1.18 -21.68 -7.73
C GLY A 24 0.30 -21.08 -6.62
N LEU A 25 0.56 -21.43 -5.34
CA LEU A 25 -0.13 -20.85 -4.19
C LEU A 25 0.43 -19.47 -3.84
N VAL A 26 1.76 -19.30 -3.90
CA VAL A 26 2.45 -18.02 -3.67
C VAL A 26 2.05 -16.97 -4.71
N THR A 27 2.04 -17.34 -5.99
CA THR A 27 1.59 -16.44 -7.08
C THR A 27 0.16 -15.97 -6.83
N ARG A 28 -0.74 -16.89 -6.46
CA ARG A 28 -2.14 -16.56 -6.11
C ARG A 28 -2.25 -15.61 -4.90
N GLN A 29 -1.42 -15.75 -3.87
CA GLN A 29 -1.42 -14.83 -2.74
C GLN A 29 -0.90 -13.43 -3.10
N ASN A 30 0.11 -13.34 -3.97
CA ASN A 30 0.62 -12.07 -4.47
C ASN A 30 -0.46 -11.32 -5.26
N ASP A 31 -1.16 -12.01 -6.16
CA ASP A 31 -2.24 -11.44 -6.95
C ASP A 31 -3.40 -10.93 -6.08
N VAL A 32 -3.79 -11.70 -5.05
CA VAL A 32 -4.82 -11.27 -4.10
C VAL A 32 -4.38 -10.04 -3.31
N THR A 33 -3.12 -9.97 -2.90
CA THR A 33 -2.56 -8.79 -2.22
C THR A 33 -2.64 -7.55 -3.11
N ASP A 34 -2.30 -7.69 -4.39
CA ASP A 34 -2.28 -6.60 -5.36
C ASP A 34 -3.71 -6.15 -5.71
N GLN A 35 -4.64 -7.08 -5.82
CA GLN A 35 -6.06 -6.79 -5.96
C GLN A 35 -6.57 -5.95 -4.78
N ILE A 36 -6.26 -6.34 -3.55
CA ILE A 36 -6.70 -5.66 -2.32
C ILE A 36 -6.08 -4.28 -2.18
N LEU A 37 -4.83 -4.09 -2.64
CA LEU A 37 -4.17 -2.78 -2.60
C LEU A 37 -4.67 -1.83 -3.68
N PHE A 38 -4.73 -2.29 -4.92
CA PHE A 38 -4.75 -1.39 -6.07
C PHE A 38 -6.05 -1.47 -6.90
N SER A 39 -6.87 -2.50 -6.69
CA SER A 39 -8.07 -2.73 -7.52
C SER A 39 -9.39 -2.53 -6.78
N ILE A 40 -9.35 -2.32 -5.46
CA ILE A 40 -10.56 -2.07 -4.66
C ILE A 40 -10.54 -0.69 -4.01
N THR A 41 -11.74 -0.19 -3.71
CA THR A 41 -11.90 1.08 -3.00
C THR A 41 -11.43 0.97 -1.54
N LEU A 42 -11.10 2.11 -0.93
CA LEU A 42 -10.70 2.13 0.48
C LEU A 42 -11.78 1.58 1.43
N PRO A 43 -13.09 1.87 1.26
CA PRO A 43 -14.13 1.22 2.05
C PRO A 43 -14.17 -0.31 1.88
N ALA A 44 -14.03 -0.81 0.65
CA ALA A 44 -13.98 -2.25 0.40
C ALA A 44 -12.76 -2.91 1.06
N PHE A 45 -11.60 -2.22 1.06
CA PHE A 45 -10.44 -2.64 1.83
C PHE A 45 -10.74 -2.72 3.32
N THR A 46 -11.36 -1.70 3.91
CA THR A 46 -11.74 -1.69 5.33
C THR A 46 -12.64 -2.88 5.67
N THR A 47 -13.63 -3.19 4.83
CA THR A 47 -14.48 -4.39 5.01
C THR A 47 -13.65 -5.68 5.03
N ARG A 48 -12.70 -5.83 4.08
CA ARG A 48 -11.81 -7.00 4.01
C ARG A 48 -10.89 -7.11 5.23
N ARG A 49 -10.32 -5.99 5.66
CA ARG A 49 -9.45 -5.90 6.86
C ARG A 49 -10.20 -6.30 8.11
N ASN A 50 -11.40 -5.76 8.34
CA ASN A 50 -12.22 -6.08 9.52
C ASN A 50 -12.59 -7.56 9.55
N ALA A 51 -12.83 -8.17 8.39
CA ALA A 51 -13.09 -9.60 8.25
C ALA A 51 -11.81 -10.46 8.24
N LYS A 52 -10.61 -9.86 8.20
CA LYS A 52 -9.32 -10.53 7.97
C LYS A 52 -9.37 -11.53 6.82
N ASN A 53 -9.93 -11.11 5.69
CA ASN A 53 -10.24 -12.01 4.56
C ASN A 53 -9.43 -11.68 3.29
N PRO A 54 -8.53 -12.57 2.82
CA PRO A 54 -8.29 -13.92 3.34
C PRO A 54 -7.41 -13.94 4.60
N PRO A 55 -7.57 -14.94 5.49
CA PRO A 55 -6.81 -15.01 6.76
C PRO A 55 -5.33 -15.35 6.55
N THR A 56 -4.95 -15.76 5.34
CA THR A 56 -3.58 -16.10 4.97
C THR A 56 -2.69 -14.87 4.79
N LEU A 57 -3.26 -13.68 4.66
CA LEU A 57 -2.51 -12.43 4.52
C LEU A 57 -2.29 -11.75 5.87
N ASP A 58 -1.26 -10.91 5.94
CA ASP A 58 -0.96 -10.12 7.11
C ASP A 58 -1.89 -8.90 7.21
N TRP A 59 -2.80 -8.93 8.18
CA TRP A 59 -3.71 -7.83 8.49
C TRP A 59 -3.28 -7.02 9.72
N SER A 60 -2.11 -7.31 10.30
CA SER A 60 -1.57 -6.52 11.42
C SER A 60 -1.22 -5.11 10.96
N SER A 61 -1.30 -4.15 11.89
CA SER A 61 -1.11 -2.74 11.60
C SER A 61 -0.94 -1.98 12.90
N ASP A 62 -0.06 -1.00 12.88
CA ASP A 62 0.19 -0.02 13.92
C ASP A 62 -0.46 1.32 13.56
N ASN A 63 -1.44 1.28 12.65
CA ASN A 63 -2.22 2.42 12.19
C ASN A 63 -1.28 3.54 11.71
N CYS A 64 -1.44 4.77 12.22
CA CYS A 64 -0.58 5.90 11.85
C CYS A 64 0.52 6.17 12.90
N SER A 65 0.94 5.20 13.73
CA SER A 65 1.82 5.44 14.90
C SER A 65 3.18 6.09 14.59
N TRP A 66 3.68 5.95 13.36
CA TRP A 66 4.94 6.55 12.90
C TRP A 66 4.74 7.77 11.99
N SER A 67 3.52 8.31 11.96
CA SER A 67 3.18 9.46 11.13
C SER A 67 3.33 10.78 11.91
N PRO A 68 3.48 11.92 11.21
CA PRO A 68 3.42 13.24 11.83
C PRO A 68 2.13 13.46 12.63
N ASP A 69 2.17 14.40 13.56
CA ASP A 69 0.98 14.79 14.33
C ASP A 69 -0.19 15.20 13.42
N ASN A 70 -1.40 14.83 13.85
CA ASN A 70 -2.66 15.17 13.19
C ASN A 70 -3.61 15.83 14.19
N PRO A 71 -3.29 17.06 14.64
CA PRO A 71 -4.03 17.74 15.71
C PRO A 71 -5.48 18.08 15.32
N LEU A 72 -5.77 18.17 14.02
CA LEU A 72 -7.10 18.45 13.48
C LEU A 72 -7.96 17.18 13.32
N GLY A 73 -7.42 16.00 13.62
CA GLY A 73 -8.18 14.76 13.63
C GLY A 73 -8.67 14.29 12.26
N PHE A 74 -7.95 14.59 11.17
CA PHE A 74 -8.33 14.09 9.84
C PHE A 74 -8.35 12.55 9.81
N PRO A 75 -9.30 11.90 9.12
CA PRO A 75 -9.54 10.47 9.23
C PRO A 75 -8.56 9.63 8.39
N PHE A 76 -7.26 9.74 8.67
CA PHE A 76 -6.19 9.07 7.91
C PHE A 76 -5.98 7.60 8.27
N GLU A 77 -6.55 7.13 9.37
CA GLU A 77 -6.36 5.75 9.84
C GLU A 77 -6.65 4.69 8.76
N PRO A 78 -7.75 4.73 7.98
CA PRO A 78 -7.97 3.72 6.95
C PRO A 78 -6.90 3.72 5.86
N ALA A 79 -6.31 4.88 5.54
CA ALA A 79 -5.20 4.97 4.58
C ALA A 79 -3.92 4.34 5.14
N CYS A 80 -3.56 4.66 6.39
CA CYS A 80 -2.42 4.05 7.08
C CYS A 80 -2.57 2.52 7.16
N ASN A 81 -3.79 2.06 7.48
CA ASN A 81 -4.16 0.67 7.55
C ASN A 81 -3.89 -0.10 6.25
N ARG A 82 -4.13 0.54 5.09
CA ARG A 82 -3.88 -0.05 3.78
C ARG A 82 -2.41 0.02 3.37
N HIS A 83 -1.71 1.07 3.78
CA HIS A 83 -0.26 1.20 3.60
C HIS A 83 0.49 0.10 4.34
N ASP A 84 0.15 -0.12 5.62
CA ASP A 84 0.70 -1.20 6.45
C ASP A 84 0.47 -2.58 5.84
N PHE A 85 -0.75 -2.84 5.37
CA PHE A 85 -1.09 -4.08 4.68
C PHE A 85 -0.14 -4.30 3.49
N GLY A 86 0.10 -3.27 2.68
CA GLY A 86 1.03 -3.35 1.57
C GLY A 86 2.46 -3.63 2.01
N TYR A 87 2.98 -2.85 2.97
CA TYR A 87 4.34 -3.01 3.47
C TYR A 87 4.60 -4.39 4.06
N ARG A 88 3.71 -4.86 4.94
CA ARG A 88 3.89 -6.12 5.68
C ARG A 88 3.78 -7.32 4.74
N ASN A 89 2.78 -7.35 3.87
CA ASN A 89 2.61 -8.47 2.92
C ASN A 89 3.73 -8.49 1.88
N TYR A 90 4.11 -7.36 1.28
CA TYR A 90 5.20 -7.35 0.30
C TYR A 90 6.54 -7.75 0.90
N LYS A 91 6.81 -7.40 2.17
CA LYS A 91 8.01 -7.86 2.91
C LYS A 91 7.97 -9.37 3.13
N LYS A 92 6.84 -9.92 3.60
CA LYS A 92 6.64 -11.36 3.79
C LYS A 92 6.72 -12.16 2.48
N GLN A 93 6.26 -11.56 1.38
CA GLN A 93 6.28 -12.12 0.03
C GLN A 93 7.61 -11.86 -0.70
N THR A 94 8.65 -11.40 0.01
CA THR A 94 10.01 -11.17 -0.51
C THR A 94 10.08 -10.29 -1.77
N ARG A 95 9.09 -9.40 -1.96
CA ARG A 95 8.94 -8.53 -3.15
C ARG A 95 8.86 -7.04 -2.82
N PHE A 96 9.35 -6.64 -1.64
CA PHE A 96 9.40 -5.24 -1.19
C PHE A 96 10.58 -4.46 -1.80
N THR A 97 10.59 -4.33 -3.13
CA THR A 97 11.58 -3.55 -3.88
C THR A 97 11.27 -2.05 -3.82
N THR A 98 12.24 -1.19 -4.15
CA THR A 98 12.04 0.27 -4.23
C THR A 98 10.88 0.66 -5.14
N ALA A 99 10.71 -0.02 -6.28
CA ALA A 99 9.62 0.21 -7.20
C ALA A 99 8.26 -0.17 -6.61
N ASN A 100 8.17 -1.32 -5.95
CA ASN A 100 6.93 -1.77 -5.33
C ASN A 100 6.56 -0.93 -4.09
N LYS A 101 7.56 -0.55 -3.29
CA LYS A 101 7.39 0.43 -2.22
C LYS A 101 6.80 1.74 -2.75
N LEU A 102 7.36 2.29 -3.84
CA LEU A 102 6.84 3.52 -4.45
C LEU A 102 5.37 3.35 -4.91
N LYS A 103 4.99 2.19 -5.46
CA LYS A 103 3.58 1.90 -5.80
C LYS A 103 2.68 1.94 -4.56
N ILE A 104 3.12 1.37 -3.45
CA ILE A 104 2.38 1.37 -2.18
C ILE A 104 2.28 2.79 -1.60
N ASP A 105 3.38 3.56 -1.59
CA ASP A 105 3.40 4.96 -1.13
C ASP A 105 2.46 5.85 -1.97
N ASN A 106 2.46 5.67 -3.29
CA ASN A 106 1.56 6.40 -4.18
C ASN A 106 0.08 6.04 -3.94
N ASN A 107 -0.20 4.77 -3.61
CA ASN A 107 -1.54 4.34 -3.25
C ASN A 107 -1.97 4.94 -1.90
N PHE A 108 -1.06 5.02 -0.94
CA PHE A 108 -1.30 5.71 0.34
C PHE A 108 -1.61 7.18 0.16
N LYS A 109 -0.90 7.90 -0.73
CA LYS A 109 -1.26 9.29 -1.06
C LYS A 109 -2.69 9.42 -1.60
N LYS A 110 -3.10 8.52 -2.51
CA LYS A 110 -4.48 8.46 -3.02
C LYS A 110 -5.48 8.20 -1.87
N ASP A 111 -5.10 7.30 -0.96
CA ASP A 111 -5.61 7.08 0.41
C ASP A 111 -6.03 8.34 1.14
N LEU A 112 -5.01 9.11 1.47
CA LEU A 112 -5.14 10.31 2.27
C LEU A 112 -6.02 11.35 1.55
N TYR A 113 -5.82 11.53 0.24
CA TYR A 113 -6.63 12.46 -0.56
C TYR A 113 -8.10 12.02 -0.64
N TYR A 114 -8.37 10.72 -0.72
CA TYR A 114 -9.74 10.20 -0.65
C TYR A 114 -10.41 10.59 0.67
N GLN A 115 -9.69 10.48 1.79
CA GLN A 115 -10.19 10.88 3.11
C GLN A 115 -10.46 12.39 3.23
N CYS A 116 -9.72 13.21 2.47
CA CYS A 116 -9.88 14.66 2.45
C CYS A 116 -11.10 15.17 1.68
N ARG A 117 -11.71 14.36 0.79
CA ARG A 117 -12.74 14.84 -0.17
C ARG A 117 -13.92 15.56 0.46
N ASN A 118 -14.35 15.10 1.64
CA ASN A 118 -15.54 15.59 2.34
C ASN A 118 -15.20 16.37 3.62
N GLN A 119 -13.93 16.73 3.82
CA GLN A 119 -13.51 17.52 4.99
C GLN A 119 -13.84 19.00 4.77
N SER A 120 -14.31 19.69 5.81
CA SER A 120 -14.52 21.15 5.78
C SER A 120 -13.21 21.89 5.49
N LEU A 121 -12.11 21.45 6.10
CA LEU A 121 -10.77 21.97 5.90
C LEU A 121 -10.01 21.19 4.81
N LYS A 122 -10.63 20.99 3.65
CA LYS A 122 -10.10 20.14 2.57
C LYS A 122 -8.65 20.48 2.19
N SER A 123 -8.33 21.75 1.95
CA SER A 123 -6.96 22.16 1.56
C SER A 123 -5.92 21.87 2.65
N VAL A 124 -6.29 22.06 3.92
CA VAL A 124 -5.42 21.75 5.07
C VAL A 124 -5.21 20.23 5.18
N CYS A 125 -6.28 19.45 4.98
CA CYS A 125 -6.21 17.99 4.96
C CYS A 125 -5.28 17.49 3.85
N GLU A 126 -5.46 17.99 2.62
CA GLU A 126 -4.63 17.59 1.48
C GLU A 126 -3.16 18.03 1.67
N ALA A 127 -2.92 19.17 2.33
CA ALA A 127 -1.58 19.59 2.68
C ALA A 127 -0.94 18.66 3.73
N LEU A 128 -1.63 18.29 4.81
CA LEU A 128 -1.14 17.31 5.77
C LEU A 128 -0.92 15.93 5.12
N ALA A 129 -1.80 15.53 4.20
CA ALA A 129 -1.65 14.30 3.43
C ALA A 129 -0.33 14.26 2.63
N ASN A 130 0.13 15.41 2.11
CA ASN A 130 1.44 15.49 1.46
C ASN A 130 2.57 15.28 2.46
N VAL A 131 2.49 15.86 3.67
CA VAL A 131 3.51 15.64 4.72
C VAL A 131 3.61 14.15 5.07
N TYR A 132 2.47 13.49 5.29
CA TYR A 132 2.39 12.05 5.55
C TYR A 132 3.04 11.21 4.44
N TYR A 133 2.78 11.57 3.18
CA TYR A 133 3.38 10.91 2.03
C TYR A 133 4.91 11.09 1.99
N GLU A 134 5.42 12.30 2.21
CA GLU A 134 6.87 12.55 2.18
C GLU A 134 7.63 11.82 3.30
N VAL A 135 7.01 11.59 4.45
CA VAL A 135 7.59 10.73 5.51
C VAL A 135 7.82 9.32 5.01
N VAL A 136 6.79 8.68 4.45
CA VAL A 136 6.93 7.28 4.00
C VAL A 136 7.88 7.16 2.82
N ARG A 137 8.06 8.19 1.99
CA ARG A 137 9.04 8.23 0.89
C ARG A 137 10.48 8.12 1.36
N ARG A 138 10.79 8.63 2.56
CA ARG A 138 12.12 8.60 3.18
C ARG A 138 12.41 7.28 3.89
N VAL A 139 11.42 6.72 4.58
CA VAL A 139 11.54 5.44 5.30
C VAL A 139 11.94 4.34 4.33
N GLY A 140 13.09 3.70 4.52
CA GLY A 140 13.56 2.58 3.68
C GLY A 140 14.68 2.89 2.67
N LYS A 141 15.05 4.16 2.46
CA LYS A 141 16.31 4.51 1.74
C LYS A 141 17.55 4.23 2.59
N GLN A 142 17.41 4.30 3.92
CA GLN A 142 18.49 4.17 4.91
C GLN A 142 19.07 2.74 5.02
N ALA A 143 18.35 1.69 4.60
CA ALA A 143 18.83 0.31 4.72
C ALA A 143 19.79 -0.13 3.60
N SER A 144 20.03 0.70 2.57
CA SER A 144 20.87 0.35 1.42
C SER A 144 22.04 1.33 1.18
N SER A 145 22.23 2.31 2.06
CA SER A 145 23.30 3.31 1.93
C SER A 145 24.56 2.92 2.72
N SER A 146 25.19 1.84 2.29
CA SER A 146 26.63 1.63 2.50
C SER A 146 27.33 1.58 1.15
N LEU A 147 27.05 2.54 0.26
CA LEU A 147 27.91 2.89 -0.86
C LEU A 147 27.84 4.40 -1.06
N VAL A 148 29.03 4.99 -0.99
CA VAL A 148 29.37 6.40 -0.91
C VAL A 148 28.90 7.19 -2.15
N ASN A 149 28.47 8.44 -1.92
CA ASN A 149 28.29 9.54 -2.89
C ASN A 149 27.12 9.48 -3.90
N ALA A 150 25.89 9.35 -3.41
CA ALA A 150 24.73 9.88 -4.13
C ALA A 150 24.09 11.00 -3.28
N LYS A 151 24.23 12.25 -3.73
CA LYS A 151 23.49 13.46 -3.31
C LYS A 151 22.34 13.17 -2.31
N LEU A 152 22.59 13.45 -1.03
CA LEU A 152 21.63 13.29 0.07
C LEU A 152 20.78 14.54 0.30
N ASP A 153 20.77 15.49 -0.65
CA ASP A 153 20.31 16.86 -0.40
C ASP A 153 18.91 17.15 -0.96
N ASP A 154 18.40 16.30 -1.86
CA ASP A 154 17.11 16.53 -2.55
C ASP A 154 15.90 16.05 -1.74
N ASP A 155 16.07 14.96 -0.97
CA ASP A 155 14.95 14.34 -0.25
C ASP A 155 14.39 15.32 0.79
N SER A 156 15.25 16.02 1.56
CA SER A 156 14.88 17.00 2.61
C SER A 156 13.89 18.05 2.09
N SER A 157 14.19 18.61 0.92
CA SER A 157 13.47 19.73 0.34
C SER A 157 11.99 19.43 0.07
N ALA A 158 11.63 18.20 -0.30
CA ALA A 158 10.24 17.84 -0.60
C ALA A 158 9.35 17.80 0.65
N TYR A 159 9.87 17.28 1.77
CA TYR A 159 9.16 17.32 3.05
C TYR A 159 9.10 18.74 3.59
N ASP A 160 10.20 19.48 3.54
CA ASP A 160 10.25 20.86 4.03
C ASP A 160 9.24 21.72 3.25
N ALA A 161 9.14 21.52 1.93
CA ALA A 161 8.11 22.14 1.10
C ALA A 161 6.68 21.67 1.46
N ALA A 162 6.47 20.39 1.76
CA ALA A 162 5.18 19.87 2.19
C ALA A 162 4.74 20.45 3.55
N VAL A 163 5.67 20.58 4.50
CA VAL A 163 5.44 21.20 5.81
C VAL A 163 5.13 22.68 5.65
N ALA A 164 5.94 23.42 4.90
CA ALA A 164 5.69 24.83 4.62
C ALA A 164 4.31 25.05 3.98
N LYS A 165 3.89 24.15 3.08
CA LYS A 165 2.56 24.21 2.47
C LYS A 165 1.44 23.92 3.49
N TYR A 166 1.64 22.97 4.39
CA TYR A 166 0.69 22.70 5.47
C TYR A 166 0.53 23.90 6.41
N GLU A 167 1.63 24.53 6.81
CA GLU A 167 1.63 25.75 7.62
C GLU A 167 0.94 26.93 6.90
N GLU A 168 1.17 27.09 5.59
CA GLU A 168 0.50 28.09 4.76
C GLU A 168 -1.04 27.89 4.75
N GLU A 169 -1.51 26.65 4.57
CA GLU A 169 -2.94 26.36 4.55
C GLU A 169 -3.59 26.49 5.93
N LEU A 170 -2.88 26.17 7.02
CA LEU A 170 -3.32 26.45 8.39
C LEU A 170 -3.50 27.95 8.61
N LYS A 171 -2.53 28.77 8.20
CA LYS A 171 -2.61 30.23 8.29
C LYS A 171 -3.83 30.77 7.55
N LYS A 172 -4.03 30.34 6.30
CA LYS A 172 -5.21 30.76 5.50
C LYS A 172 -6.53 30.37 6.15
N ALA A 173 -6.62 29.16 6.72
CA ALA A 173 -7.82 28.73 7.41
C ALA A 173 -8.13 29.60 8.64
N ARG A 174 -7.11 30.02 9.40
CA ARG A 174 -7.27 30.96 10.53
C ARG A 174 -7.69 32.35 10.07
N GLU A 175 -7.10 32.87 9.00
CA GLU A 175 -7.46 34.18 8.42
C GLU A 175 -8.92 34.22 7.94
N ARG A 176 -9.46 33.08 7.48
CA ARG A 176 -10.88 32.95 7.11
C ARG A 176 -11.81 32.70 8.30
N GLY A 177 -11.26 32.47 9.50
CA GLY A 177 -12.03 32.12 10.69
C GLY A 177 -12.49 30.66 10.75
N ASP A 178 -11.95 29.78 9.88
CA ASP A 178 -12.27 28.35 9.86
C ASP A 178 -11.58 27.58 11.02
N LEU A 179 -10.53 28.17 11.61
CA LEU A 179 -9.77 27.64 12.74
C LEU A 179 -9.53 28.74 13.79
N PRO A 180 -9.40 28.39 15.08
CA PRO A 180 -9.01 29.34 16.12
C PRO A 180 -7.66 30.01 15.81
N ALA A 181 -7.52 31.28 16.22
CA ALA A 181 -6.23 31.95 16.25
C ALA A 181 -5.27 31.22 17.21
N GLU A 182 -3.98 31.26 16.89
CA GLU A 182 -2.91 30.72 17.75
C GLU A 182 -2.67 31.57 19.00
#